data_AF-S4NY18-F1
#
_entry.id   AF-S4NY18-F1
#
_cell.length_a   1.000
_cell.length_b   1.000
_cell.length_c   1.000
_cell.angle_alpha   90.00
_cell.angle_beta   90.00
_cell.angle_gamma   90.00
#
_symmetry.space_group_name_H-M   'P 1'
#
loop_
_entity.id
_entity.type
_entity.pdbx_description
1 polymer ?
#
loop_
_entity_poly.entity_id
_entity_poly.type
_entity_poly.pdbx_seq_one_letter_code
_entity_poly.pdbx_strand_id
1 'polypeptide(L)'
;FYKHSIQTLIAPLLENTSGEKPLKEDYHTVQLLGLVLELLSFCVEHHTYHIKTCILNKDLLRRILVLMRSTHTFLVLGALRFM
;
A
#
# COMPACT_ATOMS: atom_id res chain seq x y z
N PHE A 1 15.24 -3.73 8.10
CA PHE A 1 14.05 -3.14 7.45
C PHE A 1 12.78 -3.99 7.66
N TYR A 2 12.62 -5.15 7.02
CA TYR A 2 11.38 -5.95 7.07
C TYR A 2 10.93 -6.47 8.45
N LYS A 3 11.87 -6.63 9.39
CA LYS A 3 11.54 -7.10 10.75
C LYS A 3 10.94 -6.01 11.65
N HIS A 4 11.28 -4.74 11.40
CA HIS A 4 11.01 -3.63 12.34
C HIS A 4 10.31 -2.46 11.65
N SER A 5 10.95 -1.88 10.63
CA SER A 5 10.52 -0.62 10.02
C SER A 5 9.33 -0.76 9.06
N ILE A 6 9.22 -1.89 8.35
CA ILE A 6 8.16 -2.06 7.33
C ILE A 6 6.76 -1.97 7.93
N GLN A 7 6.59 -2.37 9.20
CA GLN A 7 5.28 -2.35 9.85
C GLN A 7 4.78 -0.91 10.05
N THR A 8 5.66 -0.01 10.46
CA THR A 8 5.35 1.42 10.57
C THR A 8 5.07 2.03 9.20
N LEU A 9 5.82 1.62 8.17
CA LEU A 9 5.61 2.12 6.80
C LEU A 9 4.21 1.75 6.26
N ILE A 10 3.77 0.51 6.46
CA ILE A 10 2.50 0.01 5.90
C ILE A 10 1.28 0.30 6.78
N ALA A 11 1.47 0.67 8.05
CA ALA A 11 0.39 0.96 9.00
C ALA A 11 -0.71 1.88 8.43
N PRO A 12 -0.41 3.06 7.86
CA PRO A 12 -1.45 3.94 7.30
C PRO A 12 -2.23 3.28 6.15
N LEU A 13 -1.57 2.43 5.35
CA LEU A 13 -2.22 1.69 4.29
C LEU A 13 -3.18 0.64 4.86
N LEU A 14 -2.75 -0.14 5.85
CA LEU A 14 -3.58 -1.17 6.49
C LEU A 14 -4.79 -0.56 7.20
N GLU A 15 -4.60 0.55 7.90
CA GLU A 15 -5.66 1.27 8.61
C GLU A 15 -6.69 1.84 7.63
N ASN A 16 -6.23 2.54 6.58
CA ASN A 16 -7.13 3.18 5.62
C ASN A 16 -7.88 2.21 4.72
N THR A 17 -7.44 0.95 4.64
CA THR A 17 -8.02 -0.11 3.79
C THR A 17 -8.61 -1.25 4.60
N SER A 18 -8.99 -0.97 5.86
CA SER A 18 -9.59 -1.97 6.75
C SER A 18 -10.94 -2.49 6.25
N GLY A 19 -11.73 -1.66 5.55
CA GLY A 19 -13.00 -2.01 4.90
C GLY A 19 -12.90 -2.25 3.39
N GLU A 20 -14.04 -2.18 2.69
CA GLU A 20 -14.14 -2.42 1.24
C GLU A 20 -13.83 -1.18 0.37
N LYS A 21 -13.73 -0.01 1.00
CA LYS A 21 -13.38 1.27 0.38
C LYS A 21 -12.39 2.02 1.28
N PRO A 22 -11.58 2.95 0.73
CA PRO A 22 -10.71 3.79 1.52
C PRO A 22 -11.50 4.56 2.59
N LEU A 23 -11.06 4.50 3.85
CA LEU A 23 -11.75 5.16 4.96
C LEU A 23 -11.64 6.69 4.89
N LYS A 24 -10.46 7.18 4.49
CA LYS A 24 -10.11 8.60 4.47
C LYS A 24 -9.45 8.94 3.14
N GLU A 25 -9.99 9.96 2.50
CA GLU A 25 -9.60 10.41 1.14
C GLU A 25 -9.24 11.91 1.09
N ASP A 26 -8.87 12.52 2.22
CA ASP A 26 -8.29 13.85 2.19
C ASP A 26 -6.92 13.82 1.51
N TYR A 27 -6.53 14.96 0.92
CA TYR A 27 -5.35 15.06 0.07
C TYR A 27 -4.05 14.61 0.76
N HIS A 28 -3.89 14.93 2.05
CA HIS A 28 -2.72 14.53 2.82
C HIS A 28 -2.65 13.01 2.98
N THR A 29 -3.77 12.36 3.31
CA THR A 29 -3.83 10.90 3.45
C THR A 29 -3.53 10.18 2.13
N VAL A 30 -4.17 10.58 1.03
CA VAL A 30 -3.96 9.89 -0.26
C VAL A 30 -2.55 10.08 -0.80
N GLN A 31 -1.92 11.22 -0.55
CA GLN A 31 -0.53 11.46 -0.95
C GLN A 31 0.45 10.62 -0.14
N LEU A 32 0.23 10.48 1.17
CA LEU A 32 1.00 9.55 2.01
C LEU A 32 0.86 8.11 1.49
N LEU A 33 -0.35 7.66 1.17
CA LEU A 33 -0.59 6.32 0.64
C LEU A 33 0.08 6.10 -0.73
N GLY A 34 0.10 7.12 -1.59
CA GLY A 34 0.85 7.09 -2.85
C GLY A 34 2.34 6.86 -2.63
N LEU A 35 2.97 7.59 -1.71
CA LEU A 35 4.39 7.40 -1.37
C LEU A 35 4.66 6.01 -0.79
N VAL A 36 3.75 5.48 0.05
CA VAL A 36 3.85 4.11 0.57
C VAL A 36 3.80 3.09 -0.58
N LEU A 37 2.88 3.26 -1.55
CA LEU A 37 2.78 2.39 -2.72
C LEU A 37 4.02 2.45 -3.60
N GLU A 38 4.60 3.64 -3.83
CA GLU A 38 5.84 3.79 -4.60
C GLU A 38 6.99 3.05 -3.94
N LEU A 39 7.15 3.20 -2.61
CA LEU A 39 8.21 2.51 -1.88
C LEU A 39 7.98 0.99 -1.81
N LEU A 40 6.73 0.54 -1.72
CA LEU A 40 6.39 -0.88 -1.80
C LEU A 40 6.69 -1.44 -3.20
N SER A 41 6.40 -0.69 -4.27
CA SER A 41 6.72 -1.07 -5.65
C SER A 41 8.24 -1.21 -5.83
N PHE A 42 9.01 -0.24 -5.35
CA PHE A 42 10.48 -0.31 -5.31
C PHE A 42 10.95 -1.57 -4.56
N CYS A 43 10.34 -1.89 -3.41
CA CYS A 43 10.68 -3.10 -2.66
C CYS A 43 10.37 -4.38 -3.45
N VAL A 44 9.31 -4.42 -4.24
CA VAL A 44 8.97 -5.57 -5.11
C VAL A 44 10.03 -5.73 -6.19
N GLU A 45 10.46 -4.63 -6.81
CA GLU A 45 11.47 -4.61 -7.86
C GLU A 45 12.86 -5.06 -7.35
N HIS A 46 13.22 -4.73 -6.11
CA HIS A 46 14.59 -4.93 -5.61
C HIS A 46 14.77 -5.99 -4.51
N HIS A 47 13.74 -6.36 -3.75
CA HIS A 47 13.87 -7.25 -2.58
C HIS A 47 13.09 -8.56 -2.71
N THR A 48 13.40 -9.34 -3.73
CA THR A 48 12.67 -10.53 -4.21
C THR A 48 12.12 -11.49 -3.16
N TYR A 49 12.86 -11.83 -2.11
CA TYR A 49 12.39 -12.81 -1.10
C TYR A 49 11.59 -12.16 0.04
N HIS A 50 12.15 -11.16 0.71
CA HIS A 50 11.55 -10.58 1.91
C HIS A 50 10.25 -9.83 1.63
N ILE A 51 10.13 -9.20 0.46
CA ILE A 51 8.90 -8.49 0.09
C ILE A 51 7.72 -9.45 -0.13
N LYS A 52 7.95 -10.63 -0.72
CA LYS A 52 6.90 -11.62 -0.96
C LYS A 52 6.29 -12.10 0.37
N THR A 53 7.15 -12.46 1.33
CA THR A 53 6.71 -12.85 2.67
C THR A 53 5.95 -11.72 3.36
N CYS A 54 6.36 -10.46 3.18
CA CYS A 54 5.65 -9.31 3.73
C CYS A 54 4.26 -9.15 3.10
N ILE A 55 4.14 -9.24 1.78
CA ILE A 55 2.86 -9.11 1.05
C ILE A 55 1.87 -10.18 1.50
N LEU A 56 2.33 -11.44 1.59
CA LEU A 56 1.49 -12.56 2.00
C LEU A 56 1.06 -12.47 3.47
N ASN A 57 2.01 -12.26 4.39
CA ASN A 57 1.72 -12.29 5.82
C ASN A 57 0.91 -11.09 6.32
N LYS A 58 0.85 -10.00 5.55
CA LYS A 58 0.15 -8.77 5.90
C LYS A 58 -1.09 -8.51 5.03
N ASP A 59 -1.45 -9.46 4.16
CA ASP A 59 -2.58 -9.34 3.23
C ASP A 59 -2.52 -8.07 2.36
N LEU A 60 -1.31 -7.62 2.02
CA LEU A 60 -1.11 -6.30 1.40
C LEU A 60 -1.76 -6.20 0.02
N LEU A 61 -1.77 -7.29 -0.75
CA LEU A 61 -2.39 -7.29 -2.07
C LEU A 61 -3.88 -6.94 -2.00
N ARG A 62 -4.61 -7.59 -1.08
CA ARG A 62 -6.03 -7.31 -0.85
C ARG A 62 -6.25 -5.87 -0.38
N ARG A 63 -5.40 -5.39 0.51
CA ARG A 63 -5.45 -4.02 1.03
C ARG A 63 -5.22 -2.99 -0.07
N ILE A 64 -4.26 -3.22 -0.96
CA ILE A 64 -3.97 -2.36 -2.10
C ILE A 64 -5.13 -2.36 -3.11
N LEU A 65 -5.80 -3.50 -3.32
CA LEU A 65 -6.99 -3.56 -4.18
C LEU A 65 -8.15 -2.67 -3.68
N VAL A 66 -8.27 -2.41 -2.38
CA VAL A 66 -9.27 -1.46 -1.85
C VAL A 66 -9.02 -0.04 -2.40
N LEU A 67 -7.76 0.34 -2.64
CA LEU A 67 -7.40 1.65 -3.18
C LEU A 67 -7.89 1.85 -4.62
N MET A 68 -8.22 0.78 -5.35
CA MET A 68 -8.88 0.87 -6.67
C MET A 68 -10.28 1.51 -6.61
N ARG A 69 -10.86 1.65 -5.41
CA ARG A 69 -12.12 2.36 -5.16
C ARG A 69 -11.93 3.83 -4.79
N SER A 70 -10.70 4.33 -4.79
CA SER A 70 -10.40 5.72 -4.47
C SER A 70 -10.99 6.68 -5.51
N THR A 71 -11.39 7.87 -5.04
CA THR A 71 -11.78 8.99 -5.91
C THR A 71 -10.58 9.67 -6.58
N HIS A 72 -9.36 9.41 -6.11
CA HIS A 72 -8.13 10.04 -6.60
C HIS A 72 -7.42 9.17 -7.63
N THR A 73 -7.46 9.57 -8.90
CA THR A 73 -6.91 8.81 -10.03
C THR A 73 -5.45 8.41 -9.85
N PHE A 74 -4.60 9.29 -9.32
CA PHE A 74 -3.17 8.99 -9.14
C PHE A 74 -2.96 7.80 -8.18
N LEU A 75 -3.78 7.69 -7.14
CA LEU A 75 -3.69 6.62 -6.16
C LEU A 75 -4.15 5.29 -6.77
N VAL A 76 -5.22 5.32 -7.57
CA VAL A 76 -5.69 4.16 -8.34
C VAL A 76 -4.61 3.68 -9.31
N LEU A 77 -3.95 4.59 -10.04
CA LEU A 77 -2.87 4.25 -10.96
C LEU A 77 -1.64 3.69 -10.23
N GLY A 78 -1.30 4.22 -9.05
CA GLY A 78 -0.24 3.68 -8.20
C GLY A 78 -0.54 2.26 -7.72
N ALA A 79 -1.79 2.01 -7.30
CA ALA A 79 -2.23 0.68 -6.89
C ALA A 79 -2.23 -0.31 -8.07
N LEU A 80 -2.68 0.13 -9.26
CA LEU A 80 -2.65 -0.67 -10.47
C LEU A 80 -1.22 -1.02 -10.91
N ARG A 81 -0.27 -0.08 -10.82
CA ARG A 81 1.14 -0.32 -11.14
C ARG A 81 1.78 -1.34 -10.20
N PHE A 82 1.33 -1.42 -8.95
CA PHE A 82 1.86 -2.37 -7.98
C PHE A 82 1.41 -3.82 -8.27
N MET A 83 0.25 -4.01 -8.90
CA MET A 83 -0.31 -5.33 -9.26
C MET A 83 0.46 -6.00 -10.39
#